data_AF-A0A2E7LKK5-F1
#
_entry.id   AF-A0A2E7LKK5-F1
#
_cell.length_a   1.000
_cell.length_b   1.000
_cell.length_c   1.000
_cell.angle_alpha   90.00
_cell.angle_beta   90.00
_cell.angle_gamma   90.00
#
_symmetry.space_group_name_H-M   'P 1'
#
loop_
_entity.id
_entity.type
_entity.pdbx_description
1 polymer ?
#
loop_
_entity_poly.entity_id
_entity_poly.type
_entity_poly.pdbx_seq_one_letter_code
_entity_poly.pdbx_strand_id
1 'polypeptide(L)' 'MRYVVGGGGKRLRPALVVATATSLGADRDIALAPAAAVEFLHSYSLVHDDLPAMDDDA' A
#
# COMPACT_ATOMS: atom_id res chain seq x y z
N MET A 1 -10.06 -6.03 -6.45
CA MET A 1 -8.92 -5.58 -5.60
C MET A 1 -7.76 -6.57 -5.53
N ARG A 2 -8.00 -7.89 -5.47
CA ARG A 2 -6.91 -8.89 -5.37
C ARG A 2 -5.92 -8.87 -6.54
N TYR A 3 -6.37 -8.48 -7.74
CA TYR A 3 -5.53 -8.29 -8.93
C TYR A 3 -4.52 -7.13 -8.76
N VAL A 4 -5.00 -5.96 -8.35
CA VAL A 4 -4.19 -4.75 -8.16
C VAL A 4 -3.25 -4.88 -6.97
N VAL A 5 -3.79 -5.31 -5.82
CA VAL A 5 -3.02 -5.44 -4.58
C VAL A 5 -2.09 -6.65 -4.62
N GLY A 6 -2.47 -7.73 -5.30
CA GLY A 6 -1.66 -8.93 -5.48
C GLY A 6 -0.69 -8.87 -6.66
N GLY A 7 -0.76 -7.82 -7.48
CA GLY A 7 0.19 -7.54 -8.55
C GLY A 7 1.56 -7.12 -8.03
N GLY A 8 2.46 -6.70 -8.93
CA GLY A 8 3.75 -6.14 -8.55
C GLY A 8 3.64 -4.87 -7.70
N GLY A 9 4.78 -4.24 -7.40
CA GLY A 9 4.84 -2.99 -6.64
C GLY A 9 6.00 -2.97 -5.67
N LYS A 10 6.55 -1.77 -5.42
CA LYS A 10 7.75 -1.60 -4.58
C LYS A 10 7.48 -1.81 -3.09
N ARG A 11 6.20 -1.80 -2.68
CA ARG A 11 5.74 -1.94 -1.29
C ARG A 11 6.44 -0.97 -0.33
N LEU A 12 6.78 0.22 -0.82
CA LEU A 12 7.54 1.21 -0.05
C LEU A 12 6.74 1.69 1.17
N ARG A 13 5.45 1.99 0.98
CA ARG A 13 4.57 2.49 2.05
C ARG A 13 4.38 1.47 3.18
N PRO A 14 3.97 0.20 2.92
CA PRO A 14 3.88 -0.79 3.99
C PRO A 14 5.23 -1.09 4.64
N ALA A 15 6.35 -1.06 3.89
CA ALA A 15 7.68 -1.21 4.45
C ALA A 15 8.03 -0.08 5.44
N LEU A 16 7.68 1.17 5.11
CA LEU A 16 7.85 2.32 6.01
C LEU A 16 7.00 2.21 7.28
N VAL A 17 5.76 1.73 7.17
CA VAL A 17 4.89 1.51 8.35
C VAL A 17 5.51 0.49 9.30
N VAL A 18 5.93 -0.66 8.77
CA VAL A 18 6.56 -1.72 9.57
C VAL A 18 7.89 -1.25 10.16
N ALA A 19 8.72 -0.57 9.37
CA ALA A 19 10.01 -0.07 9.85
C ALA A 19 9.84 0.96 10.96
N THR A 20 8.87 1.87 10.84
CA THR A 20 8.57 2.88 11.86
C THR A 20 7.99 2.25 13.13
N ALA A 21 7.08 1.30 13.01
CA ALA A 21 6.56 0.59 14.17
C ALA A 21 7.69 -0.15 14.93
N THR A 22 8.53 -0.88 14.19
CA THR A 22 9.66 -1.63 14.75
C THR A 22 10.68 -0.70 15.41
N SER A 23 10.99 0.46 14.81
CA SER A 23 11.93 1.43 15.40
C SER A 23 11.43 2.08 16.70
N LEU A 24 10.12 2.07 16.91
CA LEU A 24 9.46 2.54 18.14
C LEU A 24 9.23 1.42 19.16
N GLY A 25 9.71 0.19 18.90
CA GLY A 25 9.60 -0.94 19.81
C GLY A 25 8.26 -1.69 19.74
N ALA A 26 7.44 -1.42 18.73
CA ALA A 26 6.21 -2.19 18.48
C ALA A 26 6.53 -3.55 17.84
N ASP A 27 5.69 -4.55 18.13
CA ASP A 27 5.76 -5.84 17.45
C ASP A 27 5.49 -5.66 15.94
N ARG A 28 6.24 -6.39 15.11
CA ARG A 28 6.05 -6.38 13.66
C ARG A 28 4.63 -6.80 13.28
N ASP A 29 4.07 -7.79 13.97
CA ASP A 29 2.78 -8.39 13.60
C ASP A 29 1.63 -7.42 13.83
N ILE A 30 1.72 -6.55 14.85
CA ILE A 30 0.73 -5.50 15.06
C ILE A 30 0.80 -4.39 13.99
N ALA A 31 1.95 -4.25 13.33
CA ALA A 31 2.14 -3.29 12.25
C ALA A 31 1.65 -3.78 10.87
N LEU A 32 1.37 -5.08 10.72
CA LEU A 32 0.95 -5.65 9.43
C LEU A 32 -0.43 -5.16 8.99
N ALA A 33 -1.39 -5.07 9.91
CA ALA A 33 -2.72 -4.58 9.60
C ALA A 33 -2.72 -3.10 9.11
N PRO A 34 -2.09 -2.13 9.81
CA PRO A 34 -2.00 -0.77 9.31
C PRO A 34 -1.15 -0.66 8.04
N ALA A 35 -0.09 -1.47 7.89
CA ALA A 35 0.71 -1.50 6.67
C ALA A 35 -0.15 -1.94 5.45
N ALA A 36 -0.97 -2.98 5.61
CA ALA A 36 -1.90 -3.42 4.58
C ALA A 36 -2.97 -2.37 4.27
N ALA A 37 -3.51 -1.69 5.29
CA ALA A 37 -4.48 -0.62 5.11
C ALA A 37 -3.93 0.53 4.26
N VAL A 38 -2.69 0.96 4.51
CA VAL A 38 -2.02 1.99 3.70
C VAL A 38 -1.80 1.52 2.26
N GLU A 39 -1.43 0.26 2.05
CA GLU A 39 -1.23 -0.28 0.70
C GLU A 39 -2.56 -0.44 -0.07
N PHE A 40 -3.67 -0.71 0.62
CA PHE A 40 -5.00 -0.69 0.01
C PHE A 40 -5.39 0.71 -0.46
N LEU A 41 -5.15 1.73 0.36
CA LEU A 41 -5.39 3.13 -0.02
C LEU A 41 -4.51 3.56 -1.20
N HIS A 42 -3.24 3.15 -1.22
CA HIS A 42 -2.36 3.40 -2.35
C HIS A 42 -2.85 2.71 -3.62
N SER A 43 -3.23 1.44 -3.52
CA SER A 43 -3.73 0.66 -4.67
C SER A 43 -5.05 1.24 -5.20
N TYR A 44 -5.90 1.77 -4.32
CA TYR A 44 -7.09 2.50 -4.69
C TYR A 44 -6.76 3.77 -5.50
N SER A 45 -5.78 4.56 -5.04
CA SER A 45 -5.43 5.80 -5.75
C SER A 45 -4.97 5.49 -7.16
N LEU A 46 -4.06 4.53 -7.35
CA LEU A 46 -3.56 4.14 -8.67
C LEU A 46 -4.68 3.72 -9.62
N VAL A 47 -5.61 2.86 -9.18
CA VAL A 47 -6.73 2.42 -10.02
C VAL A 47 -7.60 3.59 -10.47
N HIS A 48 -7.75 4.59 -9.62
CA HIS A 48 -8.51 5.78 -9.97
C HIS A 48 -7.69 6.68 -10.89
N ASP A 49 -6.42 6.96 -10.56
CA ASP A 49 -5.46 7.76 -11.32
C ASP A 49 -5.39 7.26 -12.78
N ASP A 50 -5.36 5.95 -12.99
CA ASP A 50 -5.33 5.28 -14.30
C ASP A 50 -6.62 5.44 -15.15
N LEU A 51 -7.73 5.98 -14.61
CA LEU A 51 -8.97 6.12 -15.39
C LEU A 51 -8.81 7.11 -16.57
N PRO A 52 -9.54 6.94 -17.69
CA PRO A 52 -9.51 7.87 -18.84
C PRO A 52 -9.86 9.33 -18.52
N ALA A 53 -10.51 9.55 -17.38
CA ALA A 53 -10.88 10.87 -16.89
C ALA A 53 -9.76 11.56 -16.09
N MET A 54 -8.68 10.83 -15.76
CA MET A 54 -7.50 11.32 -15.05
C MET A 54 -6.27 11.12 -15.93
N ASP A 55 -5.46 10.09 -15.69
CA ASP A 55 -4.19 9.92 -16.40
C ASP A 55 -4.34 9.16 -17.73
N ASP A 56 -5.44 8.43 -17.94
CA ASP A 56 -5.70 7.59 -19.14
C ASP A 56 -4.60 6.56 -19.41
N ASP A 57 -4.12 5.93 -18.34
CA ASP A 57 -3.04 4.94 -18.33
C ASP A 57 -3.57 3.52 -18.02
N ALA A 58 -2.92 2.46 -18.52
CA ALA A 58 -3.39 1.07 -18.42
C ALA A 58 -2.34 0.08 -17.89
#